data_AF-A0A7I0HS23-F1
#
_entry.id   AF-A0A7I0HS23-F1
#
_cell.length_a   1.000
_cell.length_b   1.000
_cell.length_c   1.000
_cell.angle_alpha   90.00
_cell.angle_beta   90.00
_cell.angle_gamma   90.00
#
_symmetry.space_group_name_H-M   'P 1'
#
loop_
_entity.id
_entity.type
_entity.pdbx_description
1 polymer ?
#
loop_
_entity_poly.entity_id
_entity_poly.type
_entity_poly.pdbx_seq_one_letter_code
_entity_poly.pdbx_strand_id
1 'polypeptide(L)'
;MLANIDQKINQAQGDASKELVVTSIEKSSLSVKIGSKPFYVRESDTGRKFYWNGLKFVDLTNDPGIRACNTLRVAANVADAETVGIGARTYEFDRAADGVVSGNIAVKGHADDTPGNAIAALVDVINSDPISEVTAIKISANEMFVYHKVPGNKTTPTTETLLGANNGWAAATLLNGREPGSQAYSVIRRVPTAVEVALGVMHFYFDFAPTLADIRVVATATPGVPLAWDGAVTITGNRLTIDNSGSVDWSTTNTIVLTVAK
;
A
#
# COMPACT_ATOMS: atom_id res chain seq x y z
N MET A 1 21.44 22.46 -21.88
CA MET A 1 20.80 21.14 -22.04
C MET A 1 19.58 21.03 -21.10
N LEU A 2 18.65 21.98 -21.16
CA LEU A 2 17.49 22.09 -20.25
C LEU A 2 16.16 21.69 -20.91
N ALA A 3 16.15 21.44 -22.22
CA ALA A 3 14.95 21.14 -23.00
C ALA A 3 14.39 19.71 -22.80
N ASN A 4 14.99 18.87 -21.96
CA ASN A 4 14.65 17.44 -21.86
C ASN A 4 13.86 17.08 -20.58
N ILE A 5 13.97 17.86 -19.50
CA ILE A 5 13.37 17.52 -18.21
C ILE A 5 11.86 17.81 -18.15
N ASP A 6 11.40 18.94 -18.68
CA ASP A 6 9.97 19.27 -18.67
C ASP A 6 9.16 18.34 -19.57
N GLN A 7 9.75 17.90 -20.70
CA GLN A 7 9.13 16.91 -21.57
C GLN A 7 9.03 15.54 -20.88
N LYS A 8 10.08 15.13 -20.15
CA LYS A 8 10.10 13.91 -19.33
C LYS A 8 9.08 13.94 -18.19
N ILE A 9 8.92 15.08 -17.51
CA ILE A 9 7.89 15.28 -16.48
C ILE A 9 6.50 15.17 -17.11
N ASN A 10 6.24 15.87 -18.22
CA ASN A 10 4.94 15.83 -18.89
C ASN A 10 4.56 14.43 -19.39
N GLN A 11 5.55 13.60 -19.77
CA GLN A 11 5.32 12.21 -20.17
C GLN A 11 4.99 11.28 -18.98
N ALA A 12 5.45 11.61 -17.78
CA ALA A 12 5.21 10.81 -16.57
C ALA A 12 3.95 11.26 -15.80
N GLN A 13 3.55 12.53 -15.95
CA GLN A 13 2.40 13.09 -15.23
C GLN A 13 1.07 12.50 -15.69
N GLY A 14 0.28 12.01 -14.73
CA GLY A 14 -1.10 11.55 -14.98
C GLY A 14 -1.23 10.11 -15.47
N ASP A 15 -0.11 9.40 -15.63
CA ASP A 15 -0.08 7.96 -15.89
C ASP A 15 0.74 7.28 -14.77
N ALA A 16 0.04 6.82 -13.74
CA ALA A 16 0.66 6.23 -12.56
C ALA A 16 1.34 4.87 -12.84
N SER A 17 1.23 4.35 -14.07
CA SER A 17 1.97 3.16 -14.51
C SER A 17 3.37 3.49 -15.04
N LYS A 18 3.65 4.77 -15.34
CA LYS A 18 4.93 5.22 -15.91
C LYS A 18 5.86 5.79 -14.85
N GLU A 19 7.11 5.36 -14.93
CA GLU A 19 8.19 5.77 -14.05
C GLU A 19 9.19 6.62 -14.83
N LEU A 20 9.42 7.84 -14.35
CA LEU A 20 10.46 8.71 -14.89
C LEU A 20 11.83 8.24 -14.40
N VAL A 21 12.69 7.80 -15.30
CA VAL A 21 14.07 7.39 -14.96
C VAL A 21 15.04 8.55 -15.14
N VAL A 22 15.72 8.92 -14.06
CA VAL A 22 16.70 10.02 -13.98
C VAL A 22 17.82 9.62 -13.02
N THR A 23 18.95 10.33 -12.99
CA THR A 23 19.96 10.20 -11.93
C THR A 23 19.54 10.93 -10.65
N SER A 24 20.17 10.65 -9.52
CA SER A 24 19.94 11.37 -8.26
C SER A 24 20.16 12.89 -8.36
N ILE A 25 21.17 13.32 -9.14
CA ILE A 25 21.48 14.73 -9.40
C ILE A 25 20.41 15.38 -10.29
N GLU A 26 19.93 14.68 -11.32
CA GLU A 26 18.84 15.19 -12.14
C GLU A 26 17.55 15.30 -11.33
N LYS A 27 17.25 14.32 -10.47
CA LYS A 27 16.10 14.34 -9.57
C LYS A 27 16.12 15.54 -8.62
N SER A 28 17.28 15.86 -8.02
CA SER A 28 17.40 17.01 -7.11
C SER A 28 17.25 18.36 -7.83
N SER A 29 17.44 18.35 -9.16
CA SER A 29 17.29 19.52 -10.04
C SER A 29 15.90 19.61 -10.67
N LEU A 30 14.99 18.64 -10.42
CA LEU A 30 13.63 18.67 -10.97
C LEU A 30 12.82 19.81 -10.35
N SER A 31 12.40 20.76 -11.19
CA SER A 31 11.50 21.85 -10.82
C SER A 31 10.05 21.46 -11.10
N VAL A 32 9.43 20.69 -10.18
CA VAL A 32 8.02 20.30 -10.28
C VAL A 32 7.15 21.31 -9.56
N LYS A 33 6.10 21.81 -10.23
CA LYS A 33 5.16 22.73 -9.61
C LYS A 33 4.29 22.01 -8.58
N ILE A 34 4.08 22.65 -7.43
CA ILE A 34 3.08 22.20 -6.45
C ILE A 34 1.70 22.18 -7.13
N GLY A 35 0.92 21.13 -6.86
CA GLY A 35 -0.37 20.87 -7.49
C GLY A 35 -0.29 20.12 -8.84
N SER A 36 0.91 19.88 -9.37
CA SER A 36 1.08 19.02 -10.55
C SER A 36 0.61 17.59 -10.26
N LYS A 37 0.07 16.92 -11.28
CA LYS A 37 -0.40 15.53 -11.19
C LYS A 37 0.70 14.61 -10.63
N PRO A 38 0.33 13.59 -9.83
CA PRO A 38 1.28 12.67 -9.26
C PRO A 38 1.97 11.81 -10.34
N PHE A 39 3.21 11.39 -10.05
CA PHE A 39 4.01 10.51 -10.90
C PHE A 39 5.15 9.82 -10.13
N TYR A 40 5.71 8.76 -10.71
CA TYR A 40 6.81 8.00 -10.14
C TYR A 40 8.16 8.40 -10.74
N VAL A 41 9.23 8.33 -9.94
CA VAL A 41 10.61 8.58 -10.34
C VAL A 41 11.50 7.44 -9.90
N ARG A 42 12.39 6.96 -10.78
CA ARG A 42 13.51 6.08 -10.43
C ARG A 42 14.83 6.82 -10.57
N GLU A 43 15.67 6.69 -9.57
CA GLU A 43 17.08 7.01 -9.67
C GLU A 43 17.84 5.87 -10.36
N SER A 44 18.43 6.12 -11.53
CA SER A 44 19.16 5.11 -12.31
C SER A 44 20.50 4.71 -11.68
N ASP A 45 21.07 5.57 -10.87
CA ASP A 45 22.35 5.41 -10.18
C ASP A 45 22.22 4.73 -8.81
N THR A 46 21.17 5.05 -8.05
CA THR A 46 20.96 4.46 -6.72
C THR A 46 19.90 3.35 -6.70
N GLY A 47 19.08 3.26 -7.75
CA GLY A 47 17.92 2.36 -7.80
C GLY A 47 16.73 2.81 -6.94
N ARG A 48 16.86 3.92 -6.19
CA ARG A 48 15.80 4.41 -5.31
C ARG A 48 14.58 4.86 -6.11
N LYS A 49 13.41 4.66 -5.52
CA LYS A 49 12.14 5.07 -6.11
C LYS A 49 11.49 6.17 -5.30
N PHE A 50 10.95 7.15 -5.99
CA PHE A 50 10.24 8.25 -5.40
C PHE A 50 8.86 8.42 -6.02
N TYR A 51 7.94 8.96 -5.24
CA TYR A 51 6.62 9.35 -5.68
C TYR A 51 6.44 10.85 -5.48
N TRP A 52 6.12 11.57 -6.54
CA TRP A 52 5.64 12.95 -6.43
C TRP A 52 4.16 12.90 -6.09
N ASN A 53 3.78 13.38 -4.90
CA ASN A 53 2.39 13.35 -4.44
C ASN A 53 1.61 14.63 -4.73
N GLY A 54 2.13 15.53 -5.57
CA GLY A 54 1.57 16.87 -5.82
C GLY A 54 2.17 17.97 -4.94
N LEU A 55 2.91 17.63 -3.89
CA LEU A 55 3.55 18.59 -2.99
C LEU A 55 5.06 18.36 -2.87
N LYS A 56 5.49 17.11 -2.75
CA LYS A 56 6.88 16.73 -2.53
C LYS A 56 7.21 15.37 -3.14
N PHE A 57 8.50 15.10 -3.29
CA PHE A 57 8.98 13.74 -3.52
C PHE A 57 9.01 12.94 -2.22
N VAL A 58 8.41 11.77 -2.26
CA VAL A 58 8.36 10.78 -1.19
C VAL A 58 9.28 9.63 -1.57
N ASP A 59 10.17 9.20 -0.68
CA ASP A 59 10.95 7.97 -0.89
C ASP A 59 10.09 6.74 -0.62
N LEU A 60 9.84 5.94 -1.65
CA LEU A 60 9.00 4.75 -1.58
C LEU A 60 9.67 3.58 -0.85
N THR A 61 10.98 3.67 -0.60
CA THR A 61 11.68 2.68 0.23
C THR A 61 11.21 2.77 1.69
N ASN A 62 10.84 3.98 2.14
CA ASN A 62 10.50 4.24 3.54
C ASN A 62 8.99 4.39 3.77
N ASP A 63 8.22 4.84 2.78
CA ASP A 63 6.75 4.84 2.84
C ASP A 63 6.15 4.50 1.46
N PRO A 64 6.04 3.20 1.13
CA PRO A 64 5.53 2.74 -0.16
C PRO A 64 4.02 2.97 -0.35
N GLY A 65 3.30 3.43 0.68
CA GLY A 65 1.84 3.44 0.70
C GLY A 65 1.22 2.04 0.83
N ILE A 66 -0.11 1.97 0.76
CA ILE A 66 -0.89 0.73 0.81
C ILE A 66 -1.77 0.67 -0.44
N ARG A 67 -1.86 -0.50 -1.06
CA ARG A 67 -2.73 -0.73 -2.21
C ARG A 67 -4.14 -1.02 -1.73
N ALA A 68 -5.12 -0.32 -2.31
CA ALA A 68 -6.52 -0.63 -2.07
C ALA A 68 -6.82 -2.05 -2.56
N CYS A 69 -7.63 -2.80 -1.82
CA CYS A 69 -7.92 -4.20 -2.13
C CYS A 69 -9.38 -4.57 -1.88
N ASN A 70 -9.79 -5.70 -2.47
CA ASN A 70 -11.08 -6.33 -2.22
C ASN A 70 -10.96 -7.84 -2.49
N THR A 71 -11.96 -8.61 -2.06
CA THR A 71 -12.05 -10.04 -2.32
C THR A 71 -13.39 -10.35 -2.98
N LEU A 72 -13.35 -11.10 -4.08
CA LEU A 72 -14.53 -11.73 -4.68
C LEU A 72 -14.60 -13.17 -4.20
N ARG A 73 -15.77 -13.59 -3.72
CA ARG A 73 -16.09 -14.99 -3.44
C ARG A 73 -17.04 -15.51 -4.52
N VAL A 74 -16.80 -16.72 -5.01
CA VAL A 74 -17.69 -17.47 -5.90
C VAL A 74 -17.90 -18.84 -5.25
N ALA A 75 -18.98 -19.02 -4.51
CA ALA A 75 -19.28 -20.24 -3.76
C ALA A 75 -20.20 -21.23 -4.51
N ALA A 76 -20.83 -20.78 -5.60
CA ALA A 76 -21.70 -21.57 -6.46
C ALA A 76 -21.32 -21.38 -7.93
N ASN A 77 -21.77 -22.31 -8.78
CA ASN A 77 -21.49 -22.29 -10.21
C ASN A 77 -21.94 -20.97 -10.85
N VAL A 78 -21.20 -20.59 -11.89
CA VAL A 78 -21.44 -19.37 -12.67
C VAL A 78 -22.06 -19.75 -14.02
N ALA A 79 -22.98 -18.91 -14.50
CA ALA A 79 -23.68 -19.10 -15.77
C ALA A 79 -23.24 -18.08 -16.83
N ASP A 80 -23.56 -18.38 -18.10
CA ASP A 80 -23.33 -17.44 -19.20
C ASP A 80 -24.09 -16.11 -18.95
N ALA A 81 -23.51 -15.01 -19.43
CA ALA A 81 -23.96 -13.62 -19.27
C ALA A 81 -23.89 -13.07 -17.82
N GLU A 82 -23.45 -13.85 -16.83
CA GLU A 82 -23.11 -13.30 -15.53
C GLU A 82 -21.83 -12.47 -15.62
N THR A 83 -21.73 -11.41 -14.81
CA THR A 83 -20.66 -10.42 -14.94
C THR A 83 -20.00 -10.12 -13.60
N VAL A 84 -18.74 -9.69 -13.70
CA VAL A 84 -17.95 -9.09 -12.62
C VAL A 84 -17.40 -7.76 -13.12
N GLY A 85 -17.75 -6.68 -12.43
CA GLY A 85 -17.25 -5.34 -12.71
C GLY A 85 -16.12 -4.92 -11.76
N ILE A 86 -15.06 -4.33 -12.29
CA ILE A 86 -13.97 -3.68 -11.55
C ILE A 86 -13.65 -2.35 -12.22
N GLY A 87 -13.98 -1.24 -11.56
CA GLY A 87 -13.83 0.09 -12.13
C GLY A 87 -14.68 0.25 -13.39
N ALA A 88 -14.05 0.66 -14.48
CA ALA A 88 -14.70 0.80 -15.79
C ALA A 88 -14.73 -0.49 -16.62
N ARG A 89 -14.24 -1.61 -16.07
CA ARG A 89 -14.13 -2.89 -16.79
C ARG A 89 -15.24 -3.82 -16.33
N THR A 90 -15.92 -4.44 -17.29
CA THR A 90 -16.91 -5.49 -17.06
C THR A 90 -16.43 -6.77 -17.70
N TYR A 91 -16.23 -7.80 -16.89
CA TYR A 91 -15.83 -9.14 -17.29
C TYR A 91 -17.08 -10.01 -17.33
N GLU A 92 -17.40 -10.59 -18.48
CA GLU A 92 -18.60 -11.37 -18.72
C GLU A 92 -18.24 -12.84 -18.93
N PHE A 93 -18.85 -13.72 -18.15
CA PHE A 93 -18.72 -15.16 -18.35
C PHE A 93 -19.49 -15.54 -19.61
N ASP A 94 -18.77 -15.98 -20.64
CA ASP A 94 -19.34 -16.45 -21.90
C ASP A 94 -18.48 -17.56 -22.46
N ARG A 95 -19.10 -18.73 -22.63
CA ARG A 95 -18.45 -19.95 -23.08
C ARG A 95 -17.78 -19.88 -24.45
N ALA A 96 -18.45 -19.27 -25.42
CA ALA A 96 -17.96 -19.24 -26.79
C ALA A 96 -17.21 -17.93 -27.10
N ALA A 97 -17.34 -16.94 -26.22
CA ALA A 97 -17.15 -15.54 -26.54
C ALA A 97 -18.04 -15.11 -27.73
N ASP A 98 -19.17 -15.79 -27.92
CA ASP A 98 -20.13 -15.58 -29.00
C ASP A 98 -21.46 -15.17 -28.37
N GLY A 99 -21.57 -13.90 -27.99
CA GLY A 99 -22.73 -13.41 -27.23
C GLY A 99 -22.39 -12.27 -26.28
N VAL A 100 -21.11 -12.13 -25.93
CA VAL A 100 -20.56 -11.06 -25.09
C VAL A 100 -21.10 -9.70 -25.49
N VAL A 101 -21.70 -9.01 -24.52
CA VAL A 101 -22.26 -7.68 -24.73
C VAL A 101 -21.17 -6.72 -25.17
N SER A 102 -21.48 -5.86 -26.15
CA SER A 102 -20.51 -4.90 -26.69
C SER A 102 -19.92 -4.03 -25.57
N GLY A 103 -18.59 -4.02 -25.46
CA GLY A 103 -17.84 -3.30 -24.42
C GLY A 103 -17.41 -4.18 -23.24
N ASN A 104 -18.00 -5.36 -23.07
CA ASN A 104 -17.58 -6.32 -22.06
C ASN A 104 -16.37 -7.15 -22.54
N ILE A 105 -15.70 -7.76 -21.57
CA ILE A 105 -14.50 -8.57 -21.78
C ILE A 105 -14.86 -10.03 -21.50
N ALA A 106 -14.66 -10.89 -22.50
CA ALA A 106 -15.00 -12.29 -22.38
C ALA A 106 -14.13 -13.01 -21.34
N VAL A 107 -14.78 -13.64 -20.36
CA VAL A 107 -14.21 -14.67 -19.50
C VAL A 107 -14.67 -16.00 -20.07
N LYS A 108 -13.78 -16.66 -20.81
CA LYS A 108 -14.08 -17.94 -21.45
C LYS A 108 -14.20 -19.02 -20.39
N GLY A 109 -15.44 -19.41 -20.09
CA GLY A 109 -15.80 -20.46 -19.13
C GLY A 109 -16.63 -21.59 -19.74
N HIS A 110 -17.16 -22.48 -18.90
CA HIS A 110 -18.17 -23.49 -19.27
C HIS A 110 -19.48 -23.20 -18.52
N ALA A 111 -20.64 -23.47 -19.13
CA ALA A 111 -21.93 -23.41 -18.44
C ALA A 111 -21.91 -24.47 -17.31
N ASP A 112 -22.00 -24.06 -16.05
CA ASP A 112 -21.71 -24.85 -14.83
C ASP A 112 -20.25 -24.81 -14.36
N ASP A 113 -19.49 -23.79 -14.73
CA ASP A 113 -18.14 -23.63 -14.21
C ASP A 113 -18.16 -23.64 -12.69
N THR A 114 -17.51 -24.66 -12.15
CA THR A 114 -17.32 -24.75 -10.71
C THR A 114 -16.59 -23.49 -10.24
N PRO A 115 -16.84 -23.04 -9.00
CA PRO A 115 -16.08 -21.96 -8.35
C PRO A 115 -14.60 -21.88 -8.71
N GLY A 116 -13.91 -23.03 -8.69
CA GLY A 116 -12.49 -23.14 -8.98
C GLY A 116 -12.10 -22.74 -10.39
N ASN A 117 -12.90 -23.14 -11.38
CA ASN A 117 -12.64 -22.84 -12.80
C ASN A 117 -13.00 -21.40 -13.13
N ALA A 118 -14.17 -20.93 -12.67
CA ALA A 118 -14.62 -19.55 -12.88
C ALA A 118 -13.61 -18.53 -12.34
N ILE A 119 -13.12 -18.73 -11.11
CA ILE A 119 -12.11 -17.84 -10.51
C ILE A 119 -10.78 -17.89 -11.28
N ALA A 120 -10.34 -19.07 -11.73
CA ALA A 120 -9.09 -19.18 -12.49
C ALA A 120 -9.16 -18.42 -13.82
N ALA A 121 -10.24 -18.63 -14.59
CA ALA A 121 -10.46 -17.95 -15.86
C ALA A 121 -10.56 -16.42 -15.68
N LEU A 122 -11.28 -15.97 -14.65
CA LEU A 122 -11.42 -14.54 -14.35
C LEU A 122 -10.07 -13.89 -13.99
N VAL A 123 -9.26 -14.54 -13.15
CA VAL A 123 -7.92 -14.05 -12.77
C VAL A 123 -7.03 -13.89 -13.99
N ASP A 124 -7.03 -14.87 -14.89
CA ASP A 124 -6.22 -14.85 -16.11
C ASP A 124 -6.65 -13.71 -17.05
N VAL A 125 -7.95 -13.49 -17.22
CA VAL A 125 -8.48 -12.40 -18.06
C VAL A 125 -8.19 -11.03 -17.45
N ILE A 126 -8.36 -10.84 -16.13
CA ILE A 126 -8.03 -9.57 -15.47
C ILE A 126 -6.54 -9.24 -15.63
N ASN A 127 -5.66 -10.23 -15.45
CA ASN A 127 -4.22 -10.02 -15.50
C ASN A 127 -3.65 -9.89 -16.92
N SER A 128 -4.36 -10.42 -17.93
CA SER A 128 -4.02 -10.23 -19.35
C SER A 128 -4.59 -8.94 -19.94
N ASP A 129 -5.56 -8.31 -19.29
CA ASP A 129 -6.12 -7.02 -19.70
C ASP A 129 -5.09 -5.87 -19.52
N PRO A 130 -4.58 -5.29 -20.62
CA PRO A 130 -3.50 -4.31 -20.56
C PRO A 130 -3.91 -2.99 -19.88
N ILE A 131 -5.21 -2.70 -19.84
CA ILE A 131 -5.75 -1.47 -19.25
C ILE A 131 -6.41 -1.70 -17.89
N SER A 132 -6.38 -2.91 -17.35
CA SER A 132 -6.83 -3.17 -15.99
C SER A 132 -6.00 -2.37 -14.98
N GLU A 133 -6.67 -1.72 -14.03
CA GLU A 133 -6.03 -0.96 -12.96
C GLU A 133 -5.61 -1.86 -11.78
N VAL A 134 -6.02 -3.13 -11.79
CA VAL A 134 -5.85 -4.07 -10.69
C VAL A 134 -5.03 -5.29 -11.09
N THR A 135 -4.45 -5.94 -10.09
CA THR A 135 -3.92 -7.30 -10.22
C THR A 135 -4.83 -8.23 -9.43
N ALA A 136 -5.15 -9.38 -10.04
CA ALA A 136 -5.96 -10.42 -9.43
C ALA A 136 -5.09 -11.61 -9.02
N ILE A 137 -5.39 -12.20 -7.87
CA ILE A 137 -4.74 -13.40 -7.35
C ILE A 137 -5.83 -14.37 -6.89
N LYS A 138 -5.77 -15.61 -7.39
CA LYS A 138 -6.54 -16.71 -6.82
C LYS A 138 -5.93 -17.10 -5.46
N ILE A 139 -6.66 -16.86 -4.37
CA ILE A 139 -6.17 -17.13 -3.01
C ILE A 139 -6.70 -18.45 -2.45
N SER A 140 -7.78 -18.97 -3.03
CA SER A 140 -8.35 -20.27 -2.68
C SER A 140 -9.11 -20.86 -3.87
N ALA A 141 -9.80 -21.99 -3.68
CA ALA A 141 -10.64 -22.57 -4.73
C ALA A 141 -11.85 -21.71 -5.09
N ASN A 142 -12.31 -20.83 -4.20
CA ASN A 142 -13.55 -20.07 -4.37
C ASN A 142 -13.38 -18.57 -4.13
N GLU A 143 -12.15 -18.08 -3.96
CA GLU A 143 -11.88 -16.68 -3.66
C GLU A 143 -10.75 -16.11 -4.51
N MET A 144 -10.97 -14.89 -4.97
CA MET A 144 -10.00 -14.05 -5.66
C MET A 144 -9.75 -12.80 -4.83
N PHE A 145 -8.50 -12.51 -4.56
CA PHE A 145 -8.06 -11.23 -4.02
C PHE A 145 -7.66 -10.31 -5.17
N VAL A 146 -8.18 -9.09 -5.16
CA VAL A 146 -7.79 -8.04 -6.11
C VAL A 146 -7.17 -6.87 -5.35
N TYR A 147 -6.14 -6.28 -5.94
CA TYR A 147 -5.57 -5.04 -5.42
C TYR A 147 -5.20 -4.10 -6.55
N HIS A 148 -5.28 -2.80 -6.28
CA HIS A 148 -4.91 -1.77 -7.24
C HIS A 148 -3.40 -1.82 -7.52
N LYS A 149 -2.99 -1.76 -8.80
CA LYS A 149 -1.58 -1.83 -9.24
C LYS A 149 -0.72 -0.73 -8.59
N VAL A 150 -1.36 0.42 -8.34
CA VAL A 150 -0.77 1.61 -7.74
C VAL A 150 -1.24 1.75 -6.27
N PRO A 151 -0.34 1.96 -5.29
CA PRO A 151 -0.73 2.32 -3.93
C PRO A 151 -1.49 3.65 -3.90
N GLY A 152 -2.36 3.84 -2.92
CA GLY A 152 -3.21 5.03 -2.88
C GLY A 152 -4.59 4.76 -2.35
N ASN A 153 -5.27 5.81 -1.91
CA ASN A 153 -6.70 5.73 -1.61
C ASN A 153 -7.47 5.72 -2.94
N LYS A 154 -7.49 4.55 -3.59
CA LYS A 154 -8.12 4.34 -4.89
C LYS A 154 -9.51 3.75 -4.65
N THR A 155 -10.53 4.57 -4.89
CA THR A 155 -11.93 4.14 -4.81
C THR A 155 -12.35 3.56 -6.15
N THR A 156 -11.98 2.31 -6.41
CA THR A 156 -12.40 1.57 -7.62
C THR A 156 -13.67 0.79 -7.29
N PRO A 157 -14.82 1.08 -7.92
CA PRO A 157 -16.06 0.33 -7.69
C PRO A 157 -15.95 -1.14 -8.09
N THR A 158 -16.65 -2.00 -7.38
CA THR A 158 -16.78 -3.42 -7.69
C THR A 158 -18.25 -3.80 -7.72
N THR A 159 -18.66 -4.53 -8.76
CA THR A 159 -20.04 -4.97 -8.99
C THR A 159 -20.06 -6.38 -9.55
N GLU A 160 -21.21 -7.02 -9.53
CA GLU A 160 -21.41 -8.39 -9.99
C GLU A 160 -22.89 -8.65 -10.29
N THR A 161 -23.17 -9.59 -11.19
CA THR A 161 -24.53 -10.11 -11.45
C THR A 161 -24.65 -11.60 -11.15
N LEU A 162 -23.71 -12.14 -10.37
CA LEU A 162 -23.63 -13.56 -10.03
C LEU A 162 -24.86 -13.99 -9.21
N LEU A 163 -25.61 -14.97 -9.70
CA LEU A 163 -26.88 -15.40 -9.08
C LEU A 163 -26.70 -16.46 -8.00
N GLY A 164 -25.55 -17.16 -8.00
CA GLY A 164 -25.24 -18.22 -7.05
C GLY A 164 -25.14 -17.75 -5.60
N ALA A 165 -25.64 -18.56 -4.65
CA ALA A 165 -25.62 -18.22 -3.23
C ALA A 165 -24.19 -18.00 -2.70
N ASN A 166 -23.97 -16.87 -2.01
CA ASN A 166 -22.66 -16.40 -1.54
C ASN A 166 -21.62 -16.14 -2.64
N ASN A 167 -22.07 -15.95 -3.89
CA ASN A 167 -21.26 -15.28 -4.90
C ASN A 167 -21.36 -13.78 -4.65
N GLY A 168 -20.23 -13.10 -4.52
CA GLY A 168 -20.22 -11.65 -4.39
C GLY A 168 -18.92 -11.04 -3.90
N TRP A 169 -18.83 -9.73 -4.07
CA TRP A 169 -17.74 -8.94 -3.53
C TRP A 169 -17.89 -8.74 -2.03
N ALA A 170 -16.78 -8.74 -1.31
CA ALA A 170 -16.76 -8.44 0.11
C ALA A 170 -17.12 -6.97 0.41
N ALA A 171 -16.95 -6.08 -0.58
CA ALA A 171 -17.31 -4.66 -0.49
C ALA A 171 -17.68 -4.10 -1.87
N ALA A 172 -18.42 -2.98 -1.91
CA ALA A 172 -18.81 -2.30 -3.16
C ALA A 172 -17.68 -1.50 -3.84
N THR A 173 -16.53 -1.36 -3.18
CA THR A 173 -15.34 -0.68 -3.72
C THR A 173 -14.07 -1.36 -3.19
N LEU A 174 -12.93 -1.16 -3.85
CA LEU A 174 -11.62 -1.44 -3.25
C LEU A 174 -11.41 -0.55 -2.01
N LEU A 175 -11.00 -1.16 -0.90
CA LEU A 175 -10.88 -0.51 0.42
C LEU A 175 -9.43 -0.44 0.90
N ASN A 176 -9.21 0.36 1.95
CA ASN A 176 -7.98 0.40 2.76
C ASN A 176 -6.69 0.84 2.03
N GLY A 177 -6.83 1.50 0.88
CA GLY A 177 -5.69 2.07 0.18
C GLY A 177 -5.13 3.32 0.86
N ARG A 178 -3.81 3.53 0.77
CA ARG A 178 -3.10 4.68 1.34
C ARG A 178 -2.06 5.24 0.37
N GLU A 179 -2.10 6.55 0.14
CA GLU A 179 -1.11 7.22 -0.70
C GLU A 179 0.30 7.11 -0.10
N PRO A 180 1.33 6.85 -0.92
CA PRO A 180 2.71 6.90 -0.43
C PRO A 180 3.07 8.25 0.16
N GLY A 181 3.80 8.26 1.27
CA GLY A 181 4.24 9.48 1.96
C GLY A 181 3.18 10.12 2.84
N SER A 182 2.03 9.46 3.00
CA SER A 182 0.98 9.89 3.94
C SER A 182 1.38 9.61 5.39
N GLN A 183 2.37 8.75 5.64
CA GLN A 183 2.86 8.46 6.98
C GLN A 183 4.32 8.87 7.10
N ALA A 184 4.55 10.03 7.71
CA ALA A 184 5.90 10.43 8.09
C ALA A 184 6.30 9.60 9.31
N TYR A 185 6.93 8.45 9.08
CA TYR A 185 7.56 7.70 10.15
C TYR A 185 8.91 8.32 10.49
N SER A 186 9.13 8.61 11.77
CA SER A 186 10.45 8.90 12.31
C SER A 186 10.89 7.72 13.15
N VAL A 187 12.09 7.20 12.85
CA VAL A 187 12.76 6.23 13.70
C VAL A 187 13.74 6.96 14.59
N ILE A 188 13.50 6.91 15.90
CA ILE A 188 14.40 7.49 16.90
C ILE A 188 15.13 6.36 17.60
N ARG A 189 16.44 6.51 17.77
CA ARG A 189 17.27 5.62 18.58
C ARG A 189 17.95 6.42 19.67
N ARG A 190 17.74 6.03 20.93
CA ARG A 190 18.35 6.71 22.06
C ARG A 190 18.73 5.74 23.17
N VAL A 191 19.92 5.90 23.70
CA VAL A 191 20.36 5.21 24.92
C VAL A 191 19.85 6.04 26.13
N PRO A 192 19.20 5.42 27.12
CA PRO A 192 18.79 6.11 28.33
C PRO A 192 19.99 6.68 29.08
N THR A 193 19.84 7.89 29.62
CA THR A 193 20.83 8.45 30.55
C THR A 193 20.65 7.88 31.95
N ALA A 194 21.67 7.96 32.80
CA ALA A 194 21.60 7.46 34.18
C ALA A 194 20.48 8.15 35.00
N VAL A 195 20.20 9.43 34.73
CA VAL A 195 19.13 10.19 35.38
C VAL A 195 17.75 9.70 34.94
N GLU A 196 17.56 9.43 33.66
CA GLU A 196 16.30 8.90 33.14
C GLU A 196 16.00 7.51 33.70
N VAL A 197 17.02 6.65 33.81
CA VAL A 197 16.89 5.34 34.47
C VAL A 197 16.48 5.51 35.93
N ALA A 198 17.11 6.44 36.66
CA ALA A 198 16.78 6.70 38.06
C ALA A 198 15.37 7.28 38.26
N LEU A 199 14.89 8.10 37.31
CA LEU A 199 13.53 8.65 37.33
C LEU A 199 12.49 7.67 36.75
N GLY A 200 12.94 6.60 36.09
CA GLY A 200 12.10 5.63 35.41
C GLY A 200 11.31 6.20 34.24
N VAL A 201 11.74 7.31 33.63
CA VAL A 201 11.01 7.96 32.52
C VAL A 201 11.95 8.54 31.46
N MET A 202 11.52 8.47 30.20
CA MET A 202 12.15 9.15 29.07
C MET A 202 11.11 9.93 28.28
N HIS A 203 11.50 11.15 27.87
CA HIS A 203 10.65 12.02 27.06
C HIS A 203 11.21 12.17 25.64
N PHE A 204 10.31 12.26 24.68
CA PHE A 204 10.58 12.52 23.27
C PHE A 204 9.63 13.62 22.80
N TYR A 205 10.19 14.70 22.25
CA TYR A 205 9.43 15.83 21.76
C TYR A 205 9.47 15.89 20.24
N PHE A 206 8.31 16.18 19.65
CA PHE A 206 8.11 16.28 18.22
C PHE A 206 7.55 17.65 17.86
N ASP A 207 7.66 18.04 16.58
CA ASP A 207 7.00 19.23 16.02
C ASP A 207 5.55 18.95 15.60
N PHE A 208 5.06 17.73 15.82
CA PHE A 208 3.70 17.26 15.60
C PHE A 208 3.21 16.41 16.79
N ALA A 209 1.91 16.16 16.90
CA ALA A 209 1.36 15.22 17.87
C ALA A 209 1.64 13.78 17.39
N PRO A 210 2.52 13.01 18.06
CA PRO A 210 2.95 11.71 17.53
C PRO A 210 1.87 10.64 17.72
N THR A 211 1.84 9.67 16.81
CA THR A 211 1.20 8.37 17.01
C THR A 211 2.28 7.30 17.13
N LEU A 212 2.33 6.54 18.24
CA LEU A 212 3.30 5.45 18.37
C LEU A 212 2.90 4.28 17.47
N ALA A 213 3.80 3.83 16.60
CA ALA A 213 3.59 2.67 15.74
C ALA A 213 4.31 1.43 16.24
N ASP A 214 5.54 1.58 16.75
CA ASP A 214 6.34 0.50 17.32
C ASP A 214 7.32 1.03 18.36
N ILE A 215 7.60 0.24 19.39
CA ILE A 215 8.65 0.49 20.38
C ILE A 215 9.43 -0.79 20.61
N ARG A 216 10.75 -0.68 20.61
CA ARG A 216 11.64 -1.78 21.00
C ARG A 216 12.68 -1.26 21.96
N VAL A 217 12.89 -2.01 23.03
CA VAL A 217 14.05 -1.87 23.90
C VAL A 217 15.01 -2.99 23.54
N VAL A 218 16.25 -2.67 23.18
CA VAL A 218 17.25 -3.67 22.79
C VAL A 218 18.54 -3.48 23.58
N ALA A 219 19.34 -4.53 23.73
CA ALA A 219 20.70 -4.38 24.27
C ALA A 219 21.55 -3.52 23.31
N THR A 220 22.23 -2.50 23.84
CA THR A 220 23.07 -1.61 23.02
C THR A 220 24.28 -2.34 22.43
N ALA A 221 24.92 -3.21 23.22
CA ALA A 221 26.12 -3.95 22.79
C ALA A 221 25.81 -5.05 21.75
N THR A 222 24.56 -5.53 21.71
CA THR A 222 24.12 -6.56 20.75
C THR A 222 22.76 -6.14 20.17
N PRO A 223 22.75 -5.20 19.20
CA PRO A 223 21.53 -4.73 18.58
C PRO A 223 20.73 -5.91 18.02
N GLY A 224 19.44 -6.01 18.38
CA GLY A 224 18.55 -7.09 17.93
C GLY A 224 18.20 -8.14 18.98
N VAL A 225 18.83 -8.10 20.17
CA VAL A 225 18.33 -8.84 21.34
C VAL A 225 17.30 -7.96 22.06
N PRO A 226 15.98 -8.25 21.94
CA PRO A 226 14.97 -7.45 22.59
C PRO A 226 14.97 -7.69 24.10
N LEU A 227 14.82 -6.60 24.85
CA LEU A 227 14.40 -6.65 26.24
C LEU A 227 12.86 -6.71 26.24
N ALA A 228 12.29 -7.62 27.02
CA ALA A 228 10.85 -7.78 27.18
C ALA A 228 10.25 -6.66 28.04
N TRP A 229 10.47 -5.41 27.64
CA TRP A 229 9.92 -4.23 28.29
C TRP A 229 8.41 -4.15 28.03
N ASP A 230 7.66 -3.89 29.11
CA ASP A 230 6.20 -3.86 29.18
C ASP A 230 5.70 -2.66 30.01
N GLY A 231 6.50 -1.59 30.10
CA GLY A 231 6.09 -0.32 30.68
C GLY A 231 5.02 0.41 29.85
N ALA A 232 4.61 1.58 30.30
CA ALA A 232 3.58 2.35 29.64
C ALA A 232 4.15 3.43 28.71
N VAL A 233 3.34 3.80 27.71
CA VAL A 233 3.56 4.96 26.87
C VAL A 233 2.40 5.92 27.01
N THR A 234 2.71 7.19 27.28
CA THR A 234 1.71 8.27 27.33
C THR A 234 2.08 9.35 26.32
N ILE A 235 1.08 9.79 25.54
CA ILE A 235 1.23 10.89 24.58
C ILE A 235 0.40 12.07 25.06
N THR A 236 1.02 13.24 25.17
CA THR A 236 0.35 14.49 25.58
C THR A 236 0.81 15.63 24.67
N GLY A 237 -0.08 16.09 23.80
CA GLY A 237 0.28 17.04 22.74
C GLY A 237 1.40 16.48 21.87
N ASN A 238 2.52 17.19 21.78
CA ASN A 238 3.68 16.79 20.98
C ASN A 238 4.75 16.00 21.76
N ARG A 239 4.43 15.55 22.98
CA ARG A 239 5.36 14.81 23.83
C ARG A 239 4.93 13.36 23.95
N LEU A 240 5.83 12.45 23.62
CA LEU A 240 5.73 11.03 23.97
C LEU A 240 6.59 10.77 25.20
N THR A 241 6.01 10.10 26.19
CA THR A 241 6.68 9.66 27.42
C THR A 241 6.63 8.15 27.48
N ILE A 242 7.77 7.53 27.72
CA ILE A 242 7.86 6.12 28.09
C ILE A 242 8.30 6.02 29.54
N ASP A 243 7.83 5.01 30.25
CA ASP A 243 8.22 4.76 31.63
C ASP A 243 8.80 3.35 31.86
N ASN A 244 9.28 3.13 33.08
CA ASN A 244 9.73 1.86 33.64
C ASN A 244 8.70 1.34 34.65
N SER A 245 7.39 1.50 34.40
CA SER A 245 6.38 0.97 35.31
C SER A 245 6.08 -0.52 35.10
N GLY A 246 6.85 -1.19 34.24
CA GLY A 246 6.65 -2.57 33.82
C GLY A 246 7.32 -3.60 34.74
N SER A 247 7.34 -4.86 34.29
CA SER A 247 8.08 -5.96 34.93
C SER A 247 9.56 -5.98 34.60
N VAL A 248 9.98 -5.37 33.48
CA VAL A 248 11.38 -5.28 33.07
C VAL A 248 11.75 -3.86 32.71
N ASP A 249 12.66 -3.28 33.49
CA ASP A 249 13.13 -1.92 33.32
C ASP A 249 14.25 -1.81 32.29
N TRP A 250 14.22 -0.74 31.48
CA TRP A 250 15.36 -0.36 30.66
C TRP A 250 16.44 0.34 31.50
N SER A 251 17.69 0.17 31.06
CA SER A 251 18.91 0.69 31.71
C SER A 251 19.76 1.48 30.72
N THR A 252 20.86 2.07 31.20
CA THR A 252 21.85 2.77 30.36
C THR A 252 22.58 1.86 29.37
N THR A 253 22.41 0.54 29.48
CA THR A 253 22.97 -0.44 28.53
C THR A 253 21.99 -0.85 27.44
N ASN A 254 20.79 -0.28 27.45
CA ASN A 254 19.76 -0.52 26.46
C ASN A 254 19.67 0.64 25.46
N THR A 255 19.11 0.37 24.29
CA THR A 255 18.74 1.38 23.29
C THR A 255 17.24 1.30 23.09
N ILE A 256 16.56 2.43 23.26
CA ILE A 256 15.16 2.60 22.91
C ILE A 256 15.08 2.95 21.43
N VAL A 257 14.32 2.14 20.69
CA VAL A 257 14.00 2.36 19.28
C VAL A 257 12.51 2.65 19.17
N LEU A 258 12.17 3.88 18.81
CA LEU A 258 10.78 4.30 18.57
C LEU A 258 10.53 4.42 17.08
N THR A 259 9.43 3.86 16.60
CA THR A 259 8.84 4.19 15.30
C THR A 259 7.57 4.97 15.57
N VAL A 260 7.57 6.25 15.22
CA VAL A 260 6.43 7.14 15.43
C VAL A 260 5.95 7.71 14.11
N ALA A 261 4.64 7.79 13.94
CA ALA A 261 4.00 8.46 12.82
C ALA A 261 3.55 9.87 13.21
N LYS A 262 3.49 10.75 12.22
CA LYS A 262 2.72 12.00 12.28
C LYS A 262 1.22 11.75 12.16
#